data_AF-A0A371QJR4-F1
#
_entry.id   AF-A0A371QJR4-F1
#
_cell.length_a   1.000
_cell.length_b   1.000
_cell.length_c   1.000
_cell.angle_alpha   90.00
_cell.angle_beta   90.00
_cell.angle_gamma   90.00
#
_symmetry.space_group_name_H-M   'P 1'
#
loop_
_entity.id
_entity.type
_entity.pdbx_description
1 polymer ?
#
loop_
_entity_poly.entity_id
_entity_poly.type
_entity_poly.pdbx_seq_one_letter_code
_entity_poly.pdbx_strand_id
1 'polypeptide(L)'
;MSEIHTGYKMTCIMCGAENSEKETSTYCTSCGGVLQIEYDQVRKEIQYPLASMAEDPLKNHPSALRRLNRLSDEYAAELYAKLEFEHPTGCFKDRGSYIEVQKALELGADAICLASTGNMAASVAAYACYFKIPCYVFVPERTSEAKLAQATIYDATIIRIQGDFTKCEALCREFAKSGNYYLAGDYVFREEGQKSFSYELVDQQNEPFDYIFIPVGCGTNFGAIYKGFKEMKEAGLIDSIPHLVAVQPESSSPVVQGIFKREKVIDTQSSTMASSVAASNPIDFYKVLRGIDDTNGEALTVTEDEILESLREMATKEGHFTEPACALPLASFKNHPDLFKGKRCLFVLTGSGLKDTKVVATHSLTAPVLKPDLDHIHTYINSGFVEIQKKTFGKSRDTALANLKMGENHERMYKEHVERMNKRGKTLRKNELEYLQTMVLNEETGLEFPAEVLDYKVTMRKEELVEAGVKLLIGGKEIISKGKGVGPIDAVLNAIKSETDNQIPLEVINHEVEILSPDTDSLVIVTLTLGKDGQQWRTNGASADTIEAVIKAYEKGLAIAQKAILA
;
A
#
# COMPACT_ATOMS: atom_id res chain seq x y z
N MET A 1 8.82 17.71 -48.24
CA MET A 1 9.01 17.75 -46.77
C MET A 1 9.87 16.55 -46.46
N SER A 2 11.17 16.77 -46.24
CA SER A 2 12.16 15.71 -46.01
C SER A 2 11.77 14.93 -44.76
N GLU A 3 11.61 13.62 -44.91
CA GLU A 3 11.51 12.68 -43.79
C GLU A 3 12.72 12.92 -42.88
N ILE A 4 12.47 13.48 -41.71
CA ILE A 4 13.45 13.46 -40.63
C ILE A 4 13.48 12.00 -40.21
N HIS A 5 14.42 11.23 -40.76
CA HIS A 5 14.70 9.89 -40.27
C HIS A 5 15.21 10.04 -38.84
N THR A 6 14.36 9.73 -37.87
CA THR A 6 14.65 9.90 -36.43
C THR A 6 15.66 8.88 -35.90
N GLY A 7 16.27 8.07 -36.77
CA GLY A 7 17.30 7.08 -36.42
C GLY A 7 16.77 5.87 -35.63
N TYR A 8 15.44 5.71 -35.58
CA TYR A 8 14.78 4.58 -34.95
C TYR A 8 13.48 4.20 -35.67
N LYS A 9 13.03 2.97 -35.40
CA LYS A 9 11.74 2.42 -35.79
C LYS A 9 10.95 2.08 -34.54
N MET A 10 9.63 2.20 -34.62
CA MET A 10 8.75 1.74 -33.56
C MET A 10 8.05 0.47 -34.03
N THR A 11 8.41 -0.67 -33.44
CA THR A 11 7.97 -1.99 -33.90
C THR A 11 7.15 -2.70 -32.83
N CYS A 12 6.21 -3.54 -33.25
CA CYS A 12 5.45 -4.37 -32.33
C CYS A 12 6.23 -5.62 -31.94
N ILE A 13 6.39 -5.87 -30.64
CA ILE A 13 7.12 -7.06 -30.15
C ILE A 13 6.44 -8.39 -30.56
N MET A 14 5.13 -8.34 -30.84
CA MET A 14 4.31 -9.53 -31.11
C MET A 14 4.25 -9.90 -32.59
N CYS A 15 4.02 -8.92 -33.46
CA CYS A 15 3.80 -9.17 -34.89
C CYS A 15 4.86 -8.55 -35.79
N GLY A 16 5.81 -7.79 -35.24
CA GLY A 16 6.87 -7.12 -36.01
C GLY A 16 6.38 -5.92 -36.85
N ALA A 17 5.09 -5.57 -36.81
CA ALA A 17 4.56 -4.44 -37.56
C ALA A 17 5.24 -3.13 -37.12
N GLU A 18 5.70 -2.36 -38.09
CA GLU A 18 6.20 -1.00 -37.89
C GLU A 18 5.00 -0.06 -37.69
N ASN A 19 5.11 0.84 -36.71
CA ASN A 19 4.09 1.80 -36.34
C ASN A 19 4.67 3.21 -36.41
N SER A 20 3.83 4.19 -36.70
CA SER A 20 4.21 5.60 -36.65
C SER A 20 3.80 6.22 -35.32
N GLU A 21 4.69 7.01 -34.72
CA GLU A 21 4.38 7.81 -33.52
C GLU A 21 3.30 8.87 -33.76
N LYS A 22 3.01 9.19 -35.04
CA LYS A 22 1.87 10.02 -35.43
C LYS A 22 0.54 9.30 -35.33
N GLU A 23 0.54 7.97 -35.38
CA GLU A 23 -0.66 7.14 -35.32
C GLU A 23 -0.92 6.63 -33.91
N THR A 24 0.13 6.19 -33.21
CA THR A 24 0.02 5.59 -31.88
C THR A 24 1.36 5.64 -31.16
N SER A 25 1.34 5.90 -29.85
CA SER A 25 2.49 5.72 -28.95
C SER A 25 2.25 4.58 -27.95
N THR A 26 1.15 3.84 -28.08
CA THR A 26 0.65 2.97 -27.01
C THR A 26 0.62 1.50 -27.43
N TYR A 27 -0.22 1.18 -28.41
CA TYR A 27 -0.42 -0.17 -28.91
C TYR A 27 -0.28 -0.22 -30.41
N CYS A 28 0.16 -1.37 -30.89
CA CYS A 28 0.26 -1.70 -32.30
C CYS A 28 -1.10 -1.54 -33.01
N THR A 29 -1.11 -0.78 -34.10
CA THR A 29 -2.31 -0.58 -34.94
C THR A 29 -2.78 -1.86 -35.63
N SER A 30 -1.91 -2.87 -35.76
CA SER A 30 -2.22 -4.13 -36.45
C SER A 30 -2.78 -5.21 -35.52
N CYS A 31 -2.19 -5.43 -34.34
CA CYS A 31 -2.59 -6.52 -33.44
C CYS A 31 -2.92 -6.09 -32.01
N GLY A 32 -2.81 -4.80 -31.68
CA GLY A 32 -3.01 -4.30 -30.31
C GLY A 32 -1.91 -4.67 -29.31
N GLY A 33 -0.83 -5.33 -29.76
CA GLY A 33 0.33 -5.67 -28.93
C GLY A 33 1.17 -4.45 -28.54
N VAL A 34 2.10 -4.64 -27.59
CA VAL A 34 3.00 -3.56 -27.16
C VAL A 34 4.05 -3.20 -28.20
N LEU A 35 4.46 -1.95 -28.17
CA LEU A 35 5.47 -1.37 -29.04
C LEU A 35 6.82 -1.27 -28.32
N GLN A 36 7.90 -1.30 -29.10
CA GLN A 36 9.27 -1.07 -28.69
C GLN A 36 9.97 -0.15 -29.71
N ILE A 37 10.98 0.59 -29.26
CA ILE A 37 11.86 1.33 -30.17
C ILE A 37 13.01 0.42 -30.63
N GLU A 38 13.40 0.49 -31.88
CA GLU A 38 14.59 -0.17 -32.41
C GLU A 38 15.43 0.89 -33.13
N TYR A 39 16.64 1.16 -32.65
CA TYR A 39 17.54 2.12 -33.27
C TYR A 39 18.18 1.51 -34.52
N ASP A 40 18.32 2.30 -35.59
CA ASP A 40 18.96 1.85 -36.84
C ASP A 40 20.42 1.42 -36.61
N GLN A 41 21.08 2.09 -35.66
CA GLN A 41 22.41 1.75 -35.17
C GLN A 41 22.48 2.01 -33.67
N VAL A 42 22.91 0.98 -32.93
CA VAL A 42 23.18 1.08 -31.49
C VAL A 42 24.52 1.77 -31.25
N ARG A 43 24.56 2.68 -30.28
CA ARG A 43 25.74 3.50 -29.92
C ARG A 43 26.18 3.23 -28.49
N LYS A 44 27.41 3.67 -28.18
CA LYS A 44 27.94 3.61 -26.83
C LYS A 44 27.22 4.60 -25.92
N GLU A 45 26.99 5.81 -26.42
CA GLU A 45 26.20 6.81 -25.72
C GLU A 45 24.73 6.39 -25.70
N ILE A 46 24.06 6.64 -24.58
CA ILE A 46 22.62 6.37 -24.46
C ILE A 46 21.84 7.15 -25.53
N GLN A 47 20.95 6.44 -26.22
CA GLN A 47 20.08 7.01 -27.24
C GLN A 47 18.66 7.17 -26.69
N TYR A 48 18.01 8.26 -27.08
CA TYR A 48 16.58 8.48 -26.84
C TYR A 48 15.89 8.77 -28.17
N PRO A 49 14.61 8.41 -28.34
CA PRO A 49 13.87 8.63 -29.57
C PRO A 49 13.37 10.08 -29.62
N LEU A 50 14.26 11.06 -29.57
CA LEU A 50 13.96 12.49 -29.58
C LEU A 50 14.89 13.19 -30.58
N ALA A 51 14.36 14.11 -31.37
CA ALA A 51 15.13 14.94 -32.29
C ALA A 51 16.03 15.93 -31.53
N SER A 52 15.55 16.42 -30.39
CA SER A 52 16.31 17.23 -29.44
C SER A 52 15.85 16.92 -28.04
N MET A 53 16.79 16.81 -27.10
CA MET A 53 16.50 16.55 -25.70
C MET A 53 17.00 17.73 -24.87
N ALA A 54 16.16 18.23 -23.96
CA ALA A 54 16.62 19.13 -22.92
C ALA A 54 17.59 18.38 -21.97
N GLU A 55 18.22 19.09 -21.04
CA GLU A 55 18.81 18.42 -19.87
C GLU A 55 17.68 18.09 -18.88
N ASP A 56 17.77 16.97 -18.15
CA ASP A 56 16.78 16.65 -17.11
C ASP A 56 16.86 17.72 -16.01
N PRO A 57 15.82 18.55 -15.84
CA PRO A 57 15.91 19.69 -14.94
C PRO A 57 15.66 19.33 -13.47
N LEU A 58 15.02 18.18 -13.22
CA LEU A 58 14.67 17.76 -11.87
C LEU A 58 15.72 16.80 -11.32
N LYS A 59 16.32 15.97 -12.18
CA LYS A 59 17.36 15.01 -11.78
C LYS A 59 18.75 15.60 -12.00
N ASN A 60 19.35 16.12 -10.93
CA ASN A 60 20.70 16.71 -10.95
C ASN A 60 21.84 15.75 -10.58
N HIS A 61 21.53 14.51 -10.17
CA HIS A 61 22.53 13.49 -9.89
C HIS A 61 22.02 12.07 -10.19
N PRO A 62 22.92 11.11 -10.46
CA PRO A 62 22.59 9.69 -10.46
C PRO A 62 21.96 9.23 -9.14
N SER A 63 21.05 8.27 -9.17
CA SER A 63 20.56 7.63 -7.94
C SER A 63 21.68 6.82 -7.29
N ALA A 64 21.70 6.71 -5.96
CA ALA A 64 22.81 6.05 -5.30
C ALA A 64 22.86 4.53 -5.56
N LEU A 65 24.07 4.02 -5.78
CA LEU A 65 24.41 2.61 -5.67
C LEU A 65 25.07 2.37 -4.31
N ARG A 66 24.46 1.54 -3.45
CA ARG A 66 24.93 1.31 -2.08
C ARG A 66 25.17 -0.16 -1.81
N ARG A 67 26.28 -0.49 -1.16
CA ARG A 67 26.46 -1.80 -0.53
C ARG A 67 25.59 -1.87 0.72
N LEU A 68 24.79 -2.92 0.85
CA LEU A 68 23.96 -3.21 2.01
C LEU A 68 24.84 -3.94 3.03
N ASN A 69 25.57 -3.20 3.87
CA ASN A 69 26.68 -3.76 4.63
C ASN A 69 26.23 -4.79 5.65
N ARG A 70 25.19 -4.50 6.44
CA ARG A 70 24.75 -5.40 7.51
C ARG A 70 24.03 -6.62 6.95
N LEU A 71 23.26 -6.45 5.87
CA LEU A 71 22.64 -7.57 5.15
C LEU A 71 23.70 -8.43 4.47
N SER A 72 24.73 -7.82 3.87
CA SER A 72 25.85 -8.56 3.27
C SER A 72 26.57 -9.42 4.31
N ASP A 73 26.84 -8.86 5.48
CA ASP A 73 27.50 -9.58 6.58
C ASP A 73 26.60 -10.69 7.14
N GLU A 74 25.29 -10.44 7.30
CA GLU A 74 24.34 -11.41 7.85
C GLU A 74 24.09 -12.61 6.94
N TYR A 75 23.96 -12.37 5.64
CA TYR A 75 23.73 -13.44 4.65
C TYR A 75 25.01 -13.99 4.03
N ALA A 76 26.18 -13.51 4.48
CA ALA A 76 27.48 -13.85 3.91
C ALA A 76 27.49 -13.76 2.37
N ALA A 77 26.93 -12.67 1.85
CA ALA A 77 26.72 -12.42 0.43
C ALA A 77 27.09 -10.99 0.06
N GLU A 78 27.35 -10.72 -1.23
CA GLU A 78 27.61 -9.38 -1.72
C GLU A 78 26.31 -8.71 -2.17
N LEU A 79 25.67 -7.99 -1.25
CA LEU A 79 24.36 -7.37 -1.48
C LEU A 79 24.50 -5.88 -1.68
N TYR A 80 23.86 -5.38 -2.74
CA TYR A 80 23.83 -3.97 -3.10
C TYR A 80 22.39 -3.54 -3.36
N ALA A 81 22.12 -2.24 -3.26
CA ALA A 81 20.87 -1.63 -3.64
C ALA A 81 21.09 -0.45 -4.58
N LYS A 82 20.21 -0.33 -5.56
CA LYS A 82 20.07 0.86 -6.39
C LYS A 82 18.86 1.66 -5.89
N LEU A 83 19.12 2.84 -5.33
CA LEU A 83 18.17 3.63 -4.56
C LEU A 83 17.31 4.53 -5.46
N GLU A 84 16.46 3.94 -6.28
CA GLU A 84 15.60 4.69 -7.21
C GLU A 84 14.53 5.56 -6.50
N PHE A 85 14.31 5.35 -5.21
CA PHE A 85 13.49 6.24 -4.40
C PHE A 85 14.10 7.62 -4.13
N GLU A 86 15.38 7.83 -4.45
CA GLU A 86 16.06 9.14 -4.31
C GLU A 86 15.77 10.09 -5.48
N HIS A 87 15.04 9.62 -6.49
CA HIS A 87 14.58 10.46 -7.59
C HIS A 87 13.67 11.62 -7.10
N PRO A 88 13.55 12.72 -7.85
CA PRO A 88 12.84 13.95 -7.43
C PRO A 88 11.43 13.75 -6.88
N THR A 89 10.64 12.86 -7.47
CA THR A 89 9.29 12.56 -6.96
C THR A 89 9.27 11.41 -5.96
N GLY A 90 10.42 10.80 -5.69
CA GLY A 90 10.60 9.69 -4.76
C GLY A 90 10.44 8.31 -5.38
N CYS A 91 10.60 8.16 -6.70
CA CYS A 91 10.53 6.85 -7.38
C CYS A 91 11.18 6.81 -8.77
N PHE A 92 11.45 5.60 -9.26
CA PHE A 92 12.08 5.34 -10.57
C PHE A 92 11.31 5.85 -11.80
N LYS A 93 10.00 6.13 -11.66
CA LYS A 93 9.14 6.54 -12.79
C LYS A 93 9.63 7.84 -13.44
N ASP A 94 10.35 8.67 -12.70
CA ASP A 94 10.93 9.94 -13.12
C ASP A 94 11.78 9.79 -14.39
N ARG A 95 12.60 8.73 -14.48
CA ARG A 95 13.42 8.42 -15.66
C ARG A 95 12.60 8.39 -16.94
N GLY A 96 11.44 7.76 -16.88
CA GLY A 96 10.55 7.59 -18.03
C GLY A 96 9.61 8.77 -18.26
N SER A 97 9.12 9.41 -17.19
CA SER A 97 8.25 10.58 -17.29
C SER A 97 8.96 11.75 -17.94
N TYR A 98 10.26 11.90 -17.68
CA TYR A 98 11.10 12.87 -18.36
C TYR A 98 11.00 12.73 -19.89
N ILE A 99 11.26 11.53 -20.41
CA ILE A 99 11.23 11.25 -21.85
C ILE A 99 9.82 11.37 -22.44
N GLU A 100 8.79 10.92 -21.73
CA GLU A 100 7.40 11.07 -22.20
C GLU A 100 6.98 12.54 -22.31
N VAL A 101 7.37 13.39 -21.35
CA VAL A 101 7.06 14.82 -21.42
C VAL A 101 7.83 15.50 -22.55
N GLN A 102 9.12 15.18 -22.72
CA GLN A 102 9.90 15.68 -23.86
C GLN A 102 9.26 15.25 -25.21
N LYS A 103 8.83 14.00 -25.31
CA LYS A 103 8.15 13.48 -26.50
C LYS A 103 6.80 14.18 -26.73
N ALA A 104 6.02 14.43 -25.68
CA ALA A 104 4.77 15.18 -25.79
C ALA A 104 5.00 16.60 -26.36
N LEU A 105 6.04 17.29 -25.90
CA LEU A 105 6.42 18.61 -26.42
C LEU A 105 6.90 18.55 -27.88
N GLU A 106 7.71 17.56 -28.23
CA GLU A 106 8.20 17.36 -29.60
C GLU A 106 7.05 17.10 -30.58
N LEU A 107 6.05 16.32 -30.16
CA LEU A 107 4.83 16.08 -30.94
C LEU A 107 3.87 17.28 -30.93
N GLY A 108 4.18 18.33 -30.18
CA GLY A 108 3.36 19.54 -30.08
C GLY A 108 2.02 19.31 -29.38
N ALA A 109 1.96 18.39 -28.40
CA ALA A 109 0.73 18.10 -27.66
C ALA A 109 0.29 19.30 -26.80
N ASP A 110 -1.01 19.56 -26.75
CA ASP A 110 -1.61 20.65 -25.96
C ASP A 110 -1.64 20.33 -24.46
N ALA A 111 -1.64 19.04 -24.12
CA ALA A 111 -1.62 18.55 -22.74
C ALA A 111 -1.11 17.10 -22.69
N ILE A 112 -0.79 16.66 -21.47
CA ILE A 112 -0.50 15.26 -21.15
C ILE A 112 -1.61 14.71 -20.25
N CYS A 113 -2.04 13.48 -20.51
CA CYS A 113 -3.04 12.80 -19.69
C CYS A 113 -2.63 11.38 -19.35
N LEU A 114 -3.05 10.91 -18.16
CA LEU A 114 -2.84 9.53 -17.72
C LEU A 114 -3.90 9.09 -16.71
N ALA A 115 -4.16 7.78 -16.66
CA ALA A 115 -4.88 7.15 -15.56
C ALA A 115 -3.88 6.51 -14.59
N SER A 116 -3.73 7.07 -13.39
CA SER A 116 -2.85 6.53 -12.35
C SER A 116 -3.20 7.12 -10.99
N THR A 117 -3.10 6.30 -9.93
CA THR A 117 -3.37 6.71 -8.54
C THR A 117 -2.12 6.77 -7.67
N GLY A 118 -0.92 6.76 -8.25
CA GLY A 118 0.33 6.62 -7.48
C GLY A 118 1.56 7.22 -8.14
N ASN A 119 2.68 6.49 -8.08
CA ASN A 119 4.01 6.94 -8.50
C ASN A 119 4.05 7.60 -9.89
N MET A 120 3.32 7.05 -10.86
CA MET A 120 3.30 7.60 -12.21
C MET A 120 2.56 8.93 -12.29
N ALA A 121 1.43 9.09 -11.60
CA ALA A 121 0.70 10.36 -11.53
C ALA A 121 1.60 11.48 -10.97
N ALA A 122 2.28 11.21 -9.86
CA ALA A 122 3.20 12.16 -9.25
C ALA A 122 4.37 12.53 -10.18
N SER A 123 5.01 11.52 -10.77
CA SER A 123 6.13 11.67 -11.69
C SER A 123 5.77 12.47 -12.94
N VAL A 124 4.69 12.11 -13.64
CA VAL A 124 4.24 12.85 -14.83
C VAL A 124 3.81 14.27 -14.47
N ALA A 125 3.09 14.47 -13.38
CA ALA A 125 2.69 15.80 -12.91
C ALA A 125 3.89 16.72 -12.66
N ALA A 126 4.93 16.23 -11.97
CA ALA A 126 6.12 17.01 -11.66
C ALA A 126 6.84 17.51 -12.93
N TYR A 127 7.12 16.60 -13.87
CA TYR A 127 7.78 16.96 -15.12
C TYR A 127 6.88 17.82 -16.02
N ALA A 128 5.57 17.53 -16.08
CA ALA A 128 4.62 18.33 -16.85
C ALA A 128 4.53 19.77 -16.32
N CYS A 129 4.49 19.94 -14.99
CA CYS A 129 4.52 21.22 -14.31
C CYS A 129 5.79 22.01 -14.65
N TYR A 130 6.97 21.38 -14.55
CA TYR A 130 8.24 22.04 -14.86
C TYR A 130 8.28 22.54 -16.32
N PHE A 131 7.89 21.69 -17.26
CA PHE A 131 7.87 22.01 -18.68
C PHE A 131 6.64 22.79 -19.14
N LYS A 132 5.74 23.16 -18.22
CA LYS A 132 4.55 23.98 -18.45
C LYS A 132 3.58 23.39 -19.48
N ILE A 133 3.45 22.05 -19.50
CA ILE A 133 2.42 21.35 -20.25
C ILE A 133 1.27 20.97 -19.29
N PRO A 134 0.01 21.31 -19.59
CA PRO A 134 -1.13 20.92 -18.76
C PRO A 134 -1.17 19.40 -18.51
N CYS A 135 -1.42 18.99 -17.28
CA CYS A 135 -1.47 17.58 -16.88
C CYS A 135 -2.86 17.19 -16.36
N TYR A 136 -3.48 16.18 -16.97
CA TYR A 136 -4.77 15.63 -16.56
C TYR A 136 -4.62 14.22 -15.99
N VAL A 137 -4.99 14.02 -14.73
CA VAL A 137 -4.83 12.74 -14.02
C VAL A 137 -6.20 12.14 -13.75
N PHE A 138 -6.53 11.04 -14.43
CA PHE A 138 -7.79 10.31 -14.28
C PHE A 138 -7.70 9.30 -13.13
N VAL A 139 -8.60 9.40 -12.16
CA VAL A 139 -8.61 8.52 -10.98
C VAL A 139 -10.03 8.12 -10.56
N PRO A 140 -10.21 6.94 -9.94
CA PRO A 140 -11.48 6.58 -9.33
C PRO A 140 -11.91 7.58 -8.25
N GLU A 141 -13.22 7.82 -8.11
CA GLU A 141 -13.80 8.74 -7.13
C GLU A 141 -13.34 8.49 -5.68
N ARG A 142 -13.03 7.22 -5.35
CA ARG A 142 -12.63 6.75 -4.02
C ARG A 142 -11.12 6.80 -3.77
N THR A 143 -10.34 7.38 -4.68
CA THR A 143 -8.89 7.52 -4.49
C THR A 143 -8.60 8.48 -3.35
N SER A 144 -7.75 8.09 -2.41
CA SER A 144 -7.46 8.90 -1.22
C SER A 144 -6.64 10.15 -1.56
N GLU A 145 -6.90 11.24 -0.85
CA GLU A 145 -6.13 12.49 -1.02
C GLU A 145 -4.63 12.29 -0.79
N ALA A 146 -4.26 11.44 0.17
CA ALA A 146 -2.86 11.15 0.47
C ALA A 146 -2.10 10.60 -0.76
N LYS A 147 -2.75 9.80 -1.60
CA LYS A 147 -2.15 9.27 -2.83
C LYS A 147 -2.05 10.33 -3.95
N LEU A 148 -2.97 11.30 -3.94
CA LEU A 148 -3.06 12.36 -4.95
C LEU A 148 -2.27 13.61 -4.58
N ALA A 149 -1.80 13.71 -3.33
CA ALA A 149 -1.15 14.91 -2.79
C ALA A 149 0.03 15.38 -3.65
N GLN A 150 0.92 14.47 -4.08
CA GLN A 150 2.05 14.82 -4.95
C GLN A 150 1.60 15.34 -6.32
N ALA A 151 0.64 14.68 -6.97
CA ALA A 151 0.15 15.16 -8.28
C ALA A 151 -0.54 16.53 -8.15
N THR A 152 -1.30 16.73 -7.06
CA THR A 152 -2.06 17.96 -6.80
C THR A 152 -1.15 19.15 -6.54
N ILE A 153 -0.06 18.99 -5.77
CA ILE A 153 0.87 20.09 -5.50
C ILE A 153 1.69 20.50 -6.73
N TYR A 154 1.81 19.61 -7.73
CA TYR A 154 2.40 19.90 -9.04
C TYR A 154 1.36 20.41 -10.06
N ASP A 155 0.29 21.05 -9.58
CA ASP A 155 -0.76 21.67 -10.41
C ASP A 155 -1.43 20.74 -11.44
N ALA A 156 -1.38 19.41 -11.22
CA ALA A 156 -2.12 18.49 -12.08
C ALA A 156 -3.62 18.61 -11.84
N THR A 157 -4.39 18.64 -12.93
CA THR A 157 -5.84 18.62 -12.87
C THR A 157 -6.31 17.19 -12.59
N ILE A 158 -6.77 16.96 -11.36
CA ILE A 158 -7.29 15.66 -10.93
C ILE A 158 -8.73 15.48 -11.42
N ILE A 159 -8.95 14.52 -12.31
CA ILE A 159 -10.25 14.17 -12.86
C ILE A 159 -10.76 12.90 -12.18
N ARG A 160 -11.72 13.07 -11.27
CA ARG A 160 -12.35 11.95 -10.56
C ARG A 160 -13.49 11.35 -11.38
N ILE A 161 -13.39 10.05 -11.62
CA ILE A 161 -14.37 9.29 -12.40
C ILE A 161 -15.14 8.35 -11.47
N GLN A 162 -16.48 8.36 -11.59
CA GLN A 162 -17.33 7.39 -10.94
C GLN A 162 -17.13 6.01 -11.59
N GLY A 163 -16.40 5.12 -10.92
CA GLY A 163 -16.06 3.82 -11.46
C GLY A 163 -14.80 3.22 -10.84
N ASP A 164 -14.35 2.12 -11.43
CA ASP A 164 -13.09 1.47 -11.11
C ASP A 164 -11.93 2.04 -11.95
N PHE A 165 -10.73 1.54 -11.71
CA PHE A 165 -9.54 1.95 -12.45
C PHE A 165 -9.64 1.65 -13.95
N THR A 166 -10.26 0.53 -14.33
CA THR A 166 -10.47 0.13 -15.73
C THR A 166 -11.28 1.18 -16.49
N LYS A 167 -12.37 1.69 -15.90
CA LYS A 167 -13.14 2.79 -16.51
C LYS A 167 -12.34 4.08 -16.64
N CYS A 168 -11.50 4.40 -15.65
CA CYS A 168 -10.64 5.58 -15.70
C CYS A 168 -9.63 5.48 -16.85
N GLU A 169 -9.03 4.31 -17.03
CA GLU A 169 -8.04 4.05 -18.08
C GLU A 169 -8.67 4.12 -19.47
N ALA A 170 -9.84 3.50 -19.66
CA ALA A 170 -10.58 3.57 -20.92
C ALA A 170 -10.97 5.01 -21.29
N LEU A 171 -11.54 5.77 -20.34
CA LEU A 171 -11.90 7.18 -20.57
C LEU A 171 -10.69 8.06 -20.81
N CYS A 172 -9.57 7.83 -20.13
CA CYS A 172 -8.34 8.58 -20.37
C CYS A 172 -7.81 8.33 -21.80
N ARG A 173 -7.94 7.11 -22.33
CA ARG A 173 -7.58 6.80 -23.72
C ARG A 173 -8.49 7.50 -24.72
N GLU A 174 -9.80 7.51 -24.47
CA GLU A 174 -10.76 8.22 -25.32
C GLU A 174 -10.51 9.72 -25.28
N PHE A 175 -10.27 10.28 -24.09
CA PHE A 175 -9.90 11.68 -23.92
C PHE A 175 -8.64 12.02 -24.71
N ALA A 176 -7.60 11.20 -24.62
CA ALA A 176 -6.37 11.41 -25.38
C ALA A 176 -6.61 11.49 -26.90
N LYS A 177 -7.53 10.67 -27.43
CA LYS A 177 -7.91 10.67 -28.86
C LYS A 177 -8.84 11.80 -29.26
N SER A 178 -9.54 12.41 -28.30
CA SER A 178 -10.54 13.46 -28.55
C SER A 178 -9.93 14.83 -28.87
N GLY A 179 -8.65 15.01 -28.54
CA GLY A 179 -7.90 16.24 -28.76
C GLY A 179 -6.44 15.94 -29.05
N ASN A 180 -5.62 16.99 -29.10
CA ASN A 180 -4.18 16.88 -29.27
C ASN A 180 -3.50 16.64 -27.92
N TYR A 181 -3.81 15.52 -27.26
CA TYR A 181 -3.31 15.20 -25.92
C TYR A 181 -2.42 13.95 -25.95
N TYR A 182 -1.25 14.04 -25.30
CA TYR A 182 -0.34 12.91 -25.19
C TYR A 182 -0.82 11.96 -24.08
N LEU A 183 -1.05 10.70 -24.42
CA LEU A 183 -1.35 9.65 -23.44
C LEU A 183 -0.06 9.11 -22.82
N ALA A 184 0.21 9.51 -21.59
CA ALA A 184 1.33 8.98 -20.81
C ALA A 184 0.96 7.65 -20.13
N GLY A 185 1.96 6.80 -19.93
CA GLY A 185 1.75 5.50 -19.31
C GLY A 185 2.97 4.61 -19.37
N ASP A 186 2.77 3.34 -19.03
CA ASP A 186 3.77 2.28 -19.20
C ASP A 186 3.82 1.84 -20.68
N TYR A 187 4.13 2.80 -21.58
CA TYR A 187 4.20 2.62 -23.03
C TYR A 187 5.61 2.84 -23.58
N VAL A 188 5.74 2.77 -24.90
CA VAL A 188 7.00 2.67 -25.65
C VAL A 188 8.06 3.70 -25.27
N PHE A 189 7.71 4.98 -25.11
CA PHE A 189 8.68 6.04 -24.82
C PHE A 189 9.13 6.07 -23.36
N ARG A 190 8.30 5.56 -22.43
CA ARG A 190 8.68 5.47 -21.01
C ARG A 190 9.82 4.49 -20.81
N GLU A 191 9.81 3.38 -21.55
CA GLU A 191 10.87 2.37 -21.53
C GLU A 191 12.23 2.99 -21.87
N GLU A 192 12.27 3.87 -22.89
CA GLU A 192 13.50 4.54 -23.32
C GLU A 192 14.11 5.42 -22.24
N GLY A 193 13.29 6.07 -21.41
CA GLY A 193 13.79 6.79 -20.24
C GLY A 193 14.29 5.84 -19.15
N GLN A 194 13.53 4.81 -18.84
CA GLN A 194 13.85 3.85 -17.76
C GLN A 194 15.13 3.05 -18.05
N LYS A 195 15.49 2.81 -19.32
CA LYS A 195 16.73 2.06 -19.67
C LYS A 195 18.00 2.78 -19.22
N SER A 196 17.93 4.10 -18.97
CA SER A 196 19.01 4.88 -18.39
C SER A 196 19.48 4.32 -17.04
N PHE A 197 18.65 3.55 -16.34
CA PHE A 197 19.05 2.79 -15.16
C PHE A 197 20.31 1.94 -15.43
N SER A 198 20.32 1.18 -16.53
CA SER A 198 21.38 0.22 -16.82
C SER A 198 22.68 0.93 -17.18
N TYR A 199 22.60 1.98 -18.00
CA TYR A 199 23.75 2.82 -18.33
C TYR A 199 24.37 3.45 -17.08
N GLU A 200 23.53 4.04 -16.23
CA GLU A 200 23.99 4.65 -14.98
C GLU A 200 24.59 3.63 -14.01
N LEU A 201 24.06 2.40 -13.97
CA LEU A 201 24.61 1.33 -13.14
C LEU A 201 25.99 0.89 -13.63
N VAL A 202 26.18 0.76 -14.94
CA VAL A 202 27.48 0.41 -15.54
C VAL A 202 28.52 1.49 -15.25
N ASP A 203 28.13 2.76 -15.31
CA ASP A 203 29.03 3.89 -14.98
C ASP A 203 29.41 3.95 -13.49
N GLN A 204 28.56 3.43 -12.60
CA GLN A 204 28.76 3.48 -11.14
C GLN A 204 29.42 2.22 -10.55
N GLN A 205 29.28 1.07 -11.19
CA GLN A 205 29.77 -0.20 -10.65
C GLN A 205 31.26 -0.38 -10.90
N ASN A 206 31.98 -0.92 -9.92
CA ASN A 206 33.39 -1.30 -10.11
C ASN A 206 33.53 -2.65 -10.82
N GLU A 207 32.57 -3.55 -10.55
CA GLU A 207 32.51 -4.90 -11.11
C GLU A 207 31.06 -5.21 -11.50
N PRO A 208 30.82 -6.03 -12.54
CA PRO A 208 29.47 -6.45 -12.93
C PRO A 208 28.76 -7.24 -11.81
N PHE A 209 27.45 -7.04 -11.70
CA PHE A 209 26.60 -7.87 -10.84
C PHE A 209 26.30 -9.21 -11.51
N ASP A 210 26.21 -10.28 -10.72
CA ASP A 210 25.74 -11.58 -11.21
C ASP A 210 24.22 -11.58 -11.40
N TYR A 211 23.49 -11.01 -10.43
CA TYR A 211 22.03 -10.98 -10.41
C TYR A 211 21.48 -9.58 -10.10
N ILE A 212 20.42 -9.19 -10.81
CA ILE A 212 19.66 -7.96 -10.54
C ILE A 212 18.20 -8.31 -10.28
N PHE A 213 17.73 -8.01 -9.08
CA PHE A 213 16.38 -8.30 -8.61
C PHE A 213 15.47 -7.10 -8.83
N ILE A 214 14.46 -7.30 -9.65
CA ILE A 214 13.57 -6.25 -10.15
C ILE A 214 12.14 -6.57 -9.71
N PRO A 215 11.50 -5.72 -8.89
CA PRO A 215 10.06 -5.81 -8.62
C PRO A 215 9.27 -5.61 -9.92
N VAL A 216 8.31 -6.49 -10.23
CA VAL A 216 7.57 -6.45 -11.50
C VAL A 216 6.07 -6.22 -11.29
N GLY A 217 5.58 -5.09 -11.80
CA GLY A 217 4.15 -4.85 -12.05
C GLY A 217 3.81 -5.08 -13.53
N CYS A 218 3.69 -3.99 -14.30
CA CYS A 218 3.38 -4.03 -15.73
C CYS A 218 4.48 -4.65 -16.62
N GLY A 219 5.72 -4.79 -16.12
CA GLY A 219 6.87 -5.30 -16.88
C GLY A 219 7.78 -4.23 -17.50
N THR A 220 7.34 -2.98 -17.59
CA THR A 220 8.03 -1.90 -18.31
C THR A 220 9.44 -1.62 -17.78
N ASN A 221 9.60 -1.53 -16.45
CA ASN A 221 10.92 -1.28 -15.85
C ASN A 221 11.90 -2.43 -16.10
N PHE A 222 11.42 -3.66 -16.00
CA PHE A 222 12.23 -4.84 -16.29
C PHE A 222 12.66 -4.84 -17.76
N GLY A 223 11.71 -4.62 -18.68
CA GLY A 223 11.98 -4.50 -20.12
C GLY A 223 13.00 -3.41 -20.43
N ALA A 224 12.85 -2.25 -19.80
CA ALA A 224 13.77 -1.12 -19.95
C ALA A 224 15.18 -1.44 -19.45
N ILE A 225 15.31 -2.05 -18.27
CA ILE A 225 16.61 -2.43 -17.70
C ILE A 225 17.30 -3.45 -18.62
N TYR A 226 16.58 -4.50 -19.02
CA TYR A 226 17.07 -5.49 -19.98
C TYR A 226 17.51 -4.83 -21.29
N LYS A 227 16.69 -3.94 -21.84
CA LYS A 227 16.99 -3.21 -23.07
C LYS A 227 18.29 -2.42 -22.97
N GLY A 228 18.47 -1.64 -21.90
CA GLY A 228 19.69 -0.86 -21.71
C GLY A 228 20.94 -1.73 -21.69
N PHE A 229 20.91 -2.88 -21.01
CA PHE A 229 22.02 -3.83 -21.05
C PHE A 229 22.24 -4.46 -22.43
N LYS A 230 21.15 -4.81 -23.12
CA LYS A 230 21.23 -5.36 -24.47
C LYS A 230 21.89 -4.39 -25.44
N GLU A 231 21.46 -3.14 -25.44
CA GLU A 231 22.05 -2.09 -26.27
C GLU A 231 23.54 -1.88 -25.93
N MET A 232 23.91 -1.82 -24.65
CA MET A 232 25.32 -1.71 -24.25
C MET A 232 26.16 -2.90 -24.70
N LYS A 233 25.62 -4.13 -24.64
CA LYS A 233 26.31 -5.33 -25.12
C LYS A 233 26.49 -5.30 -26.64
N GLU A 234 25.45 -4.93 -27.38
CA GLU A 234 25.51 -4.78 -28.85
C GLU A 234 26.49 -3.67 -29.28
N ALA A 235 26.61 -2.59 -28.48
CA ALA A 235 27.60 -1.53 -28.68
C ALA A 235 29.04 -1.91 -28.26
N GLY A 236 29.23 -3.08 -27.64
CA GLY A 236 30.52 -3.54 -27.11
C GLY A 236 31.01 -2.74 -25.90
N LEU A 237 30.10 -2.19 -25.08
CA LEU A 237 30.42 -1.55 -23.80
C LEU A 237 30.57 -2.55 -22.65
N ILE A 238 29.84 -3.67 -22.73
CA ILE A 238 29.87 -4.74 -21.74
C ILE A 238 29.96 -6.08 -22.45
N ASP A 239 30.62 -7.06 -21.83
CA ASP A 239 30.79 -8.41 -22.40
C ASP A 239 29.57 -9.31 -22.14
N SER A 240 28.89 -9.10 -21.01
CA SER A 240 27.77 -9.91 -20.55
C SER A 240 26.68 -9.06 -19.88
N ILE A 241 25.46 -9.60 -19.87
CA ILE A 241 24.31 -9.03 -19.16
C ILE A 241 24.14 -9.82 -17.86
N PRO A 242 23.91 -9.17 -16.71
CA PRO A 242 23.56 -9.87 -15.46
C PRO A 242 22.29 -10.72 -15.61
N HIS A 243 22.19 -11.80 -14.84
CA HIS A 243 20.96 -12.57 -14.75
C HIS A 243 19.86 -11.70 -14.13
N LEU A 244 18.75 -11.48 -14.84
CA LEU A 244 17.66 -10.64 -14.34
C LEU A 244 16.65 -11.49 -13.57
N VAL A 245 16.27 -11.04 -12.37
CA VAL A 245 15.30 -11.74 -11.52
C VAL A 245 14.02 -10.92 -11.44
N ALA A 246 12.96 -11.42 -12.07
CA ALA A 246 11.61 -10.86 -11.97
C ALA A 246 10.95 -11.33 -10.67
N VAL A 247 10.55 -10.40 -9.80
CA VAL A 247 9.91 -10.74 -8.52
C VAL A 247 8.50 -10.16 -8.44
N GLN A 248 7.51 -10.98 -8.06
CA GLN A 248 6.13 -10.55 -7.81
C GLN A 248 5.59 -11.05 -6.47
N PRO A 249 4.58 -10.39 -5.88
CA PRO A 249 3.83 -10.98 -4.77
C PRO A 249 3.05 -12.21 -5.27
N GLU A 250 2.97 -13.28 -4.47
CA GLU A 250 2.21 -14.49 -4.82
C GLU A 250 0.75 -14.16 -5.18
N SER A 251 0.15 -13.28 -4.38
CA SER A 251 -1.22 -12.76 -4.50
C SER A 251 -1.47 -11.87 -5.75
N SER A 252 -0.41 -11.56 -6.51
CA SER A 252 -0.48 -10.76 -7.73
C SER A 252 0.71 -11.09 -8.65
N SER A 253 0.74 -12.33 -9.14
CA SER A 253 1.88 -12.91 -9.87
C SER A 253 1.66 -13.25 -11.37
N PRO A 254 0.87 -12.50 -12.17
CA PRO A 254 0.55 -12.90 -13.55
C PRO A 254 1.77 -12.94 -14.48
N VAL A 255 2.83 -12.17 -14.22
CA VAL A 255 4.07 -12.23 -15.02
C VAL A 255 4.83 -13.52 -14.72
N VAL A 256 5.00 -13.86 -13.44
CA VAL A 256 5.68 -15.11 -13.05
C VAL A 256 4.89 -16.32 -13.58
N GLN A 257 3.57 -16.35 -13.38
CA GLN A 257 2.71 -17.39 -13.94
C GLN A 257 2.81 -17.46 -15.47
N GLY A 258 2.85 -16.31 -16.13
CA GLY A 258 2.97 -16.23 -17.57
C GLY A 258 4.32 -16.73 -18.09
N ILE A 259 5.42 -16.49 -17.37
CA ILE A 259 6.76 -17.00 -17.73
C ILE A 259 6.75 -18.53 -17.71
N PHE A 260 6.19 -19.14 -16.67
CA PHE A 260 6.07 -20.59 -16.58
C PHE A 260 5.17 -21.19 -17.68
N LYS A 261 4.05 -20.52 -18.00
CA LYS A 261 3.15 -20.96 -19.08
C LYS A 261 3.62 -20.57 -20.49
N ARG A 262 4.65 -19.73 -20.59
CA ARG A 262 5.13 -19.08 -21.82
C ARG A 262 4.03 -18.30 -22.57
N GLU A 263 3.06 -17.75 -21.86
CA GLU A 263 1.97 -16.95 -22.41
C GLU A 263 1.56 -15.83 -21.44
N LYS A 264 0.99 -14.74 -21.96
CA LYS A 264 0.54 -13.64 -21.12
C LYS A 264 -0.69 -14.06 -20.30
N VAL A 265 -0.58 -13.98 -18.99
CA VAL A 265 -1.70 -14.20 -18.06
C VAL A 265 -2.31 -12.85 -17.66
N ILE A 266 -3.65 -12.81 -17.57
CA ILE A 266 -4.40 -11.70 -17.00
C ILE A 266 -5.11 -12.21 -15.75
N ASP A 267 -4.84 -11.60 -14.61
CA ASP A 267 -5.39 -11.99 -13.32
C ASP A 267 -6.44 -10.97 -12.86
N THR A 268 -7.68 -11.40 -12.70
CA THR A 268 -8.79 -10.53 -12.25
C THR A 268 -8.83 -10.33 -10.73
N GLN A 269 -8.01 -11.06 -9.97
CA GLN A 269 -7.98 -11.04 -8.50
C GLN A 269 -6.59 -10.66 -7.95
N SER A 270 -6.02 -9.56 -8.45
CA SER A 270 -4.79 -8.99 -7.88
C SER A 270 -5.09 -8.24 -6.58
N SER A 271 -4.56 -8.74 -5.45
CA SER A 271 -4.70 -8.10 -4.13
C SER A 271 -3.44 -8.26 -3.30
N THR A 272 -2.60 -7.23 -3.28
CA THR A 272 -1.34 -7.20 -2.53
C THR A 272 -1.15 -5.86 -1.82
N MET A 273 -0.44 -5.85 -0.68
CA MET A 273 -0.02 -4.59 -0.03
C MET A 273 1.00 -3.82 -0.87
N ALA A 274 1.74 -4.49 -1.75
CA ALA A 274 2.71 -3.88 -2.66
C ALA A 274 2.01 -3.26 -3.86
N SER A 275 1.21 -2.21 -3.62
CA SER A 275 0.30 -1.66 -4.62
C SER A 275 0.98 -1.14 -5.90
N SER A 276 2.26 -0.76 -5.85
CA SER A 276 3.06 -0.33 -7.01
C SER A 276 3.36 -1.45 -8.02
N VAL A 277 3.23 -2.73 -7.61
CA VAL A 277 3.40 -3.91 -8.48
C VAL A 277 2.12 -4.72 -8.65
N ALA A 278 0.99 -4.23 -8.10
CA ALA A 278 -0.33 -4.82 -8.27
C ALA A 278 -0.85 -4.57 -9.70
N ALA A 279 -0.47 -5.43 -10.65
CA ALA A 279 -0.85 -5.31 -12.05
C ALA A 279 -1.54 -6.59 -12.53
N SER A 280 -2.87 -6.50 -12.74
CA SER A 280 -3.71 -7.59 -13.26
C SER A 280 -3.39 -7.95 -14.71
N ASN A 281 -3.07 -6.95 -15.54
CA ASN A 281 -2.78 -7.09 -16.96
C ASN A 281 -1.37 -6.56 -17.25
N PRO A 282 -0.32 -7.39 -17.17
CA PRO A 282 1.05 -6.93 -17.41
C PRO A 282 1.25 -6.59 -18.89
N ILE A 283 1.23 -5.29 -19.20
CA ILE A 283 1.28 -4.77 -20.57
C ILE A 283 2.54 -5.29 -21.29
N ASP A 284 3.71 -5.20 -20.66
CA ASP A 284 5.02 -5.55 -21.23
C ASP A 284 5.47 -6.99 -20.94
N PHE A 285 4.54 -7.92 -20.69
CA PHE A 285 4.86 -9.32 -20.38
C PHE A 285 5.90 -9.94 -21.33
N TYR A 286 5.74 -9.77 -22.65
CA TYR A 286 6.65 -10.36 -23.64
C TYR A 286 8.05 -9.75 -23.64
N LYS A 287 8.21 -8.51 -23.18
CA LYS A 287 9.54 -7.91 -22.95
C LYS A 287 10.21 -8.55 -21.75
N VAL A 288 9.44 -8.83 -20.68
CA VAL A 288 9.95 -9.56 -19.50
C VAL A 288 10.34 -10.98 -19.89
N LEU A 289 9.48 -11.72 -20.59
CA LEU A 289 9.76 -13.09 -21.03
C LEU A 289 11.05 -13.16 -21.86
N ARG A 290 11.23 -12.25 -22.83
CA ARG A 290 12.46 -12.18 -23.62
C ARG A 290 13.68 -11.87 -22.75
N GLY A 291 13.59 -10.92 -21.82
CA GLY A 291 14.71 -10.60 -20.94
C GLY A 291 15.08 -11.75 -19.99
N ILE A 292 14.11 -12.53 -19.52
CA ILE A 292 14.37 -13.77 -18.76
C ILE A 292 15.08 -14.81 -19.62
N ASP A 293 14.56 -15.10 -20.82
CA ASP A 293 15.15 -16.08 -21.73
C ASP A 293 16.59 -15.69 -22.12
N ASP A 294 16.83 -14.43 -22.52
CA ASP A 294 18.12 -13.94 -23.02
C ASP A 294 19.19 -13.81 -21.93
N THR A 295 18.79 -13.58 -20.68
CA THR A 295 19.72 -13.45 -19.55
C THR A 295 19.81 -14.73 -18.73
N ASN A 296 19.12 -15.81 -19.12
CA ASN A 296 18.94 -17.02 -18.31
C ASN A 296 18.57 -16.62 -16.87
N GLY A 297 17.58 -15.73 -16.77
CA GLY A 297 17.11 -15.09 -15.54
C GLY A 297 16.12 -15.96 -14.76
N GLU A 298 15.63 -15.42 -13.65
CA GLU A 298 14.74 -16.12 -12.72
C GLU A 298 13.40 -15.39 -12.55
N ALA A 299 12.33 -16.13 -12.29
CA ALA A 299 11.01 -15.58 -12.03
C ALA A 299 10.49 -16.12 -10.69
N LEU A 300 10.44 -15.27 -9.67
CA LEU A 300 10.20 -15.67 -8.28
C LEU A 300 8.98 -14.96 -7.68
N THR A 301 8.36 -15.61 -6.71
CA THR A 301 7.27 -15.04 -5.92
C THR A 301 7.62 -14.93 -4.44
N VAL A 302 6.93 -14.03 -3.74
CA VAL A 302 7.03 -13.86 -2.28
C VAL A 302 5.65 -13.62 -1.67
N THR A 303 5.47 -14.05 -0.43
CA THR A 303 4.22 -13.89 0.34
C THR A 303 4.12 -12.49 0.96
N GLU A 304 2.92 -12.07 1.38
CA GLU A 304 2.70 -10.79 2.05
C GLU A 304 3.49 -10.67 3.38
N ASP A 305 3.63 -11.77 4.12
CA ASP A 305 4.39 -11.81 5.37
C ASP A 305 5.90 -11.61 5.12
N GLU A 306 6.43 -12.23 4.07
CA GLU A 306 7.83 -12.07 3.65
C GLU A 306 8.13 -10.64 3.17
N ILE A 307 7.17 -10.00 2.51
CA ILE A 307 7.23 -8.58 2.13
C ILE A 307 7.37 -7.72 3.39
N LEU A 308 6.51 -7.92 4.41
CA LEU A 308 6.56 -7.14 5.65
C LEU A 308 7.86 -7.37 6.41
N GLU A 309 8.31 -8.62 6.53
CA GLU A 309 9.56 -8.96 7.20
C GLU A 309 10.75 -8.28 6.52
N SER A 310 10.85 -8.39 5.19
CA SER A 310 11.95 -7.84 4.41
C SER A 310 11.92 -6.31 4.34
N LEU A 311 10.72 -5.71 4.33
CA LEU A 311 10.55 -4.26 4.45
C LEU A 311 11.12 -3.75 5.78
N ARG A 312 10.78 -4.42 6.87
CA ARG A 312 11.29 -4.11 8.22
C ARG A 312 12.79 -4.28 8.30
N GLU A 313 13.30 -5.33 7.68
CA GLU A 313 14.70 -5.70 7.68
C GLU A 313 15.54 -4.64 6.96
N MET A 314 15.12 -4.24 5.75
CA MET A 314 15.73 -3.16 4.98
C MET A 314 15.76 -1.84 5.77
N ALA A 315 14.66 -1.49 6.44
CA ALA A 315 14.58 -0.28 7.23
C ALA A 315 15.48 -0.30 8.49
N THR A 316 15.50 -1.41 9.24
CA THR A 316 16.19 -1.46 10.54
C THR A 316 17.65 -1.90 10.49
N LYS A 317 18.05 -2.60 9.43
CA LYS A 317 19.45 -2.98 9.21
C LYS A 317 20.15 -1.91 8.38
N GLU A 318 19.59 -1.49 7.26
CA GLU A 318 20.27 -0.59 6.32
C GLU A 318 19.80 0.87 6.40
N GLY A 319 18.73 1.16 7.13
CA GLY A 319 18.20 2.53 7.25
C GLY A 319 17.42 2.99 6.02
N HIS A 320 17.02 2.08 5.13
CA HIS A 320 16.27 2.39 3.92
C HIS A 320 14.77 2.21 4.15
N PHE A 321 14.03 3.30 4.28
CA PHE A 321 12.57 3.27 4.38
C PHE A 321 11.90 3.40 3.00
N THR A 322 11.40 2.29 2.48
CA THR A 322 10.92 2.15 1.09
C THR A 322 9.45 1.72 1.02
N GLU A 323 8.85 1.79 -0.17
CA GLU A 323 7.51 1.22 -0.41
C GLU A 323 7.58 -0.33 -0.37
N PRO A 324 6.47 -1.06 -0.11
CA PRO A 324 6.50 -2.52 0.02
C PRO A 324 7.04 -3.26 -1.20
N ALA A 325 6.88 -2.70 -2.42
CA ALA A 325 7.45 -3.26 -3.65
C ALA A 325 8.98 -3.44 -3.58
N CYS A 326 9.68 -2.58 -2.83
CA CYS A 326 11.13 -2.63 -2.66
C CYS A 326 11.60 -3.76 -1.74
N ALA A 327 10.70 -4.42 -1.02
CA ALA A 327 11.02 -5.54 -0.13
C ALA A 327 11.10 -6.88 -0.89
N LEU A 328 10.46 -6.97 -2.06
CA LEU A 328 10.41 -8.18 -2.90
C LEU A 328 11.81 -8.74 -3.21
N PRO A 329 12.80 -7.94 -3.64
CA PRO A 329 14.16 -8.42 -3.91
C PRO A 329 14.82 -9.14 -2.73
N LEU A 330 14.74 -8.56 -1.53
CA LEU A 330 15.34 -9.15 -0.34
C LEU A 330 14.59 -10.42 0.08
N ALA A 331 13.26 -10.38 0.04
CA ALA A 331 12.42 -11.54 0.35
C ALA A 331 12.72 -12.73 -0.58
N SER A 332 12.79 -12.51 -1.89
CA SER A 332 13.05 -13.60 -2.85
C SER A 332 14.47 -14.14 -2.77
N PHE A 333 15.47 -13.27 -2.49
CA PHE A 333 16.84 -13.69 -2.19
C PHE A 333 16.89 -14.62 -0.97
N LYS A 334 16.21 -14.25 0.13
CA LYS A 334 16.14 -15.05 1.37
C LYS A 334 15.49 -16.42 1.17
N ASN A 335 14.51 -16.50 0.27
CA ASN A 335 13.80 -17.75 -0.02
C ASN A 335 14.62 -18.73 -0.86
N HIS A 336 15.68 -18.26 -1.54
CA HIS A 336 16.48 -19.07 -2.45
C HIS A 336 18.00 -18.88 -2.23
N PRO A 337 18.50 -19.10 -1.00
CA PRO A 337 19.89 -18.78 -0.66
C PRO A 337 20.91 -19.57 -1.48
N ASP A 338 20.56 -20.80 -1.88
CA ASP A 338 21.45 -21.67 -2.68
C ASP A 338 21.65 -21.16 -4.11
N LEU A 339 20.64 -20.51 -4.71
CA LEU A 339 20.75 -19.95 -6.07
C LEU A 339 21.74 -18.78 -6.13
N PHE A 340 21.82 -18.00 -5.05
CA PHE A 340 22.55 -16.72 -5.03
C PHE A 340 23.81 -16.76 -4.18
N LYS A 341 24.19 -17.94 -3.66
CA LYS A 341 25.35 -18.11 -2.80
C LYS A 341 26.64 -17.71 -3.51
N GLY A 342 27.41 -16.80 -2.90
CA GLY A 342 28.67 -16.31 -3.45
C GLY A 342 28.52 -15.42 -4.69
N LYS A 343 27.30 -14.93 -4.96
CA LYS A 343 26.98 -14.06 -6.10
C LYS A 343 26.84 -12.60 -5.66
N ARG A 344 27.24 -11.67 -6.54
CA ARG A 344 27.04 -10.23 -6.37
C ARG A 344 25.62 -9.87 -6.81
N CYS A 345 24.78 -9.52 -5.86
CA CYS A 345 23.35 -9.29 -6.06
C CYS A 345 22.99 -7.82 -5.90
N LEU A 346 22.20 -7.28 -6.83
CA LEU A 346 21.67 -5.92 -6.77
C LEU A 346 20.15 -5.94 -6.57
N PHE A 347 19.67 -5.20 -5.57
CA PHE A 347 18.25 -4.98 -5.32
C PHE A 347 17.80 -3.62 -5.86
N VAL A 348 16.78 -3.60 -6.72
CA VAL A 348 16.21 -2.36 -7.24
C VAL A 348 15.15 -1.84 -6.27
N LEU A 349 15.45 -0.72 -5.58
CA LEU A 349 14.52 -0.11 -4.61
C LEU A 349 13.76 1.03 -5.28
N THR A 350 12.61 0.70 -5.86
CA THR A 350 11.81 1.50 -6.79
C THR A 350 11.18 2.77 -6.24
N GLY A 351 10.85 2.85 -4.95
CA GLY A 351 10.04 3.95 -4.42
C GLY A 351 10.15 4.17 -2.91
N SER A 352 9.88 5.40 -2.48
CA SER A 352 10.02 5.84 -1.09
C SER A 352 8.88 5.32 -0.20
N GLY A 353 9.22 4.93 1.04
CA GLY A 353 8.24 4.49 2.03
C GLY A 353 7.29 5.60 2.49
N LEU A 354 7.68 6.87 2.30
CA LEU A 354 6.83 8.03 2.58
C LEU A 354 5.57 8.06 1.70
N LYS A 355 5.53 7.30 0.61
CA LYS A 355 4.37 7.20 -0.27
C LYS A 355 3.34 6.15 0.17
N ASP A 356 3.72 5.22 1.05
CA ASP A 356 2.83 4.15 1.51
C ASP A 356 2.92 3.90 3.03
N THR A 357 2.80 5.00 3.79
CA THR A 357 2.86 4.97 5.26
C THR A 357 1.72 4.16 5.89
N LYS A 358 0.60 3.98 5.16
CA LYS A 358 -0.56 3.23 5.64
C LYS A 358 -0.21 1.76 5.89
N VAL A 359 0.60 1.13 5.04
CA VAL A 359 1.01 -0.27 5.22
C VAL A 359 1.76 -0.42 6.54
N VAL A 360 2.72 0.44 6.82
CA VAL A 360 3.47 0.44 8.09
C VAL A 360 2.54 0.69 9.28
N ALA A 361 1.68 1.71 9.19
CA ALA A 361 0.77 2.08 10.27
C ALA A 361 -0.21 0.95 10.61
N THR A 362 -0.70 0.23 9.59
CA THR A 362 -1.65 -0.89 9.76
C THR A 362 -1.00 -2.10 10.44
N HIS A 363 0.29 -2.33 10.21
CA HIS A 363 1.02 -3.50 10.74
C HIS A 363 1.91 -3.16 11.96
N SER A 364 1.75 -1.97 12.52
CA SER A 364 2.47 -1.54 13.72
C SER A 364 1.56 -1.60 14.95
N LEU A 365 2.12 -1.98 16.10
CA LEU A 365 1.42 -1.84 17.38
C LEU A 365 1.40 -0.37 17.79
N THR A 366 0.20 0.16 18.06
CA THR A 366 -0.01 1.52 18.58
C THR A 366 0.67 1.65 19.94
N ALA A 367 1.51 2.67 20.11
CA ALA A 367 2.10 2.98 21.39
C ALA A 367 1.03 3.53 22.36
N PRO A 368 1.02 3.10 23.64
CA PRO A 368 0.11 3.65 24.63
C PRO A 368 0.45 5.10 24.96
N VAL A 369 -0.57 5.90 25.31
CA VAL A 369 -0.37 7.24 25.84
C VAL A 369 -0.02 7.13 27.32
N LEU A 370 1.20 7.53 27.69
CA LEU A 370 1.65 7.50 29.08
C LEU A 370 1.34 8.83 29.78
N LYS A 371 1.12 8.77 31.10
CA LYS A 371 1.09 9.97 31.94
C LYS A 371 2.48 10.64 31.91
N PRO A 372 2.56 11.98 32.08
CA PRO A 372 3.82 12.71 32.14
C PRO A 372 4.53 12.48 33.48
N ASP A 373 4.90 11.23 33.74
CA ASP A 373 5.50 10.76 34.98
C ASP A 373 6.65 9.78 34.69
N LEU A 374 7.78 9.97 35.37
CA LEU A 374 9.01 9.24 35.08
C LEU A 374 8.92 7.76 35.47
N ASP A 375 8.24 7.44 36.57
CA ASP A 375 8.08 6.06 37.03
C ASP A 375 7.22 5.27 36.04
N HIS A 376 6.14 5.87 35.52
CA HIS A 376 5.33 5.26 34.46
C HIS A 376 6.13 4.99 33.18
N ILE A 377 7.04 5.89 32.80
CA ILE A 377 7.94 5.69 31.65
C ILE A 377 8.89 4.51 31.92
N HIS A 378 9.50 4.44 33.10
CA HIS A 378 10.38 3.31 33.48
C HIS A 378 9.62 1.99 33.51
N THR A 379 8.41 1.95 34.06
CA THR A 379 7.55 0.76 34.04
C THR A 379 7.23 0.35 32.61
N TYR A 380 6.88 1.29 31.74
CA TYR A 380 6.59 0.99 30.33
C TYR A 380 7.80 0.41 29.60
N ILE A 381 8.99 1.01 29.72
CA ILE A 381 10.21 0.51 29.08
C ILE A 381 10.54 -0.90 29.55
N ASN A 382 10.38 -1.16 30.86
CA ASN A 382 10.69 -2.47 31.46
C ASN A 382 9.56 -3.50 31.34
N SER A 383 8.39 -3.12 30.81
CA SER A 383 7.21 -4.00 30.70
C SER A 383 7.37 -5.15 29.69
N GLY A 384 8.39 -5.09 28.82
CA GLY A 384 8.55 -6.00 27.69
C GLY A 384 7.69 -5.63 26.47
N PHE A 385 6.76 -4.67 26.58
CA PHE A 385 5.96 -4.18 25.46
C PHE A 385 6.83 -3.62 24.34
N VAL A 386 7.92 -2.92 24.67
CA VAL A 386 8.85 -2.33 23.69
C VAL A 386 9.47 -3.40 22.79
N GLU A 387 9.87 -4.55 23.36
CA GLU A 387 10.51 -5.61 22.57
C GLU A 387 9.49 -6.40 21.76
N ILE A 388 8.25 -6.51 22.24
CA ILE A 388 7.13 -7.05 21.47
C ILE A 388 6.82 -6.12 20.30
N GLN A 389 6.69 -4.81 20.52
CA GLN A 389 6.48 -3.82 19.46
C GLN A 389 7.53 -3.92 18.36
N LYS A 390 8.82 -4.10 18.73
CA LYS A 390 9.90 -4.30 17.75
C LYS A 390 9.80 -5.63 16.99
N LYS A 391 9.33 -6.71 17.62
CA LYS A 391 9.25 -8.07 17.04
C LYS A 391 7.94 -8.39 16.31
N THR A 392 6.93 -7.52 16.46
CA THR A 392 5.56 -7.77 15.97
C THR A 392 5.28 -7.17 14.60
N PHE A 393 6.12 -6.26 14.12
CA PHE A 393 5.95 -5.70 12.78
C PHE A 393 5.92 -6.83 11.74
N GLY A 394 4.82 -6.95 11.01
CA GLY A 394 4.61 -8.01 10.03
C GLY A 394 3.94 -9.30 10.53
N LYS A 395 3.63 -9.41 11.83
CA LYS A 395 2.84 -10.52 12.39
C LYS A 395 1.44 -10.02 12.74
N SER A 396 0.44 -10.91 12.67
CA SER A 396 -0.92 -10.58 13.13
C SER A 396 -0.82 -9.95 14.54
N ARG A 397 -1.42 -8.76 14.68
CA ARG A 397 -1.44 -7.97 15.91
C ARG A 397 -1.89 -8.83 17.10
N ASP A 398 -2.84 -9.71 16.81
CA ASP A 398 -3.50 -10.63 17.72
C ASP A 398 -2.54 -11.73 18.22
N THR A 399 -1.73 -12.33 17.35
CA THR A 399 -0.76 -13.39 17.72
C THR A 399 0.39 -12.88 18.60
N ALA A 400 0.77 -11.60 18.47
CA ALA A 400 1.82 -11.01 19.27
C ALA A 400 1.36 -10.58 20.67
N LEU A 401 0.15 -10.03 20.78
CA LEU A 401 -0.43 -9.60 22.05
C LEU A 401 -0.87 -10.80 22.92
N ALA A 402 -1.12 -11.96 22.31
CA ALA A 402 -1.37 -13.24 22.98
C ALA A 402 -0.29 -13.63 24.02
N ASN A 403 0.95 -13.22 23.77
CA ASN A 403 2.12 -13.60 24.57
C ASN A 403 2.48 -12.59 25.67
N LEU A 404 1.68 -11.54 25.87
CA LEU A 404 1.87 -10.58 26.96
C LEU A 404 1.53 -11.22 28.32
N LYS A 405 2.43 -11.07 29.30
CA LYS A 405 2.05 -11.20 30.70
C LYS A 405 1.21 -9.98 31.08
N MET A 406 -0.06 -10.20 31.38
CA MET A 406 -0.95 -9.18 31.91
C MET A 406 -0.55 -8.83 33.35
N GLY A 407 -0.66 -7.56 33.74
CA GLY A 407 -0.65 -7.19 35.15
C GLY A 407 -1.89 -7.76 35.85
N GLU A 408 -1.86 -7.91 37.18
CA GLU A 408 -2.93 -8.59 37.96
C GLU A 408 -4.34 -8.04 37.67
N ASN A 409 -4.48 -6.72 37.48
CA ASN A 409 -5.76 -6.08 37.19
C ASN A 409 -6.30 -6.41 35.79
N HIS A 410 -5.43 -6.36 34.76
CA HIS A 410 -5.80 -6.70 33.39
C HIS A 410 -6.07 -8.20 33.23
N GLU A 411 -5.35 -9.06 33.96
CA GLU A 411 -5.59 -10.51 33.97
C GLU A 411 -6.97 -10.84 34.57
N ARG A 412 -7.36 -10.13 35.64
CA ARG A 412 -8.70 -10.25 36.23
C ARG A 412 -9.78 -9.84 35.23
N MET A 413 -9.63 -8.67 34.59
CA MET A 413 -10.60 -8.16 33.60
C MET A 413 -10.74 -9.08 32.38
N TYR A 414 -9.63 -9.67 31.92
CA TYR A 414 -9.62 -10.65 30.84
C TYR A 414 -10.37 -11.93 31.22
N LYS A 415 -10.09 -12.51 32.40
CA LYS A 415 -10.81 -13.70 32.91
C LYS A 415 -12.31 -13.43 33.05
N GLU A 416 -12.69 -12.26 33.56
CA GLU A 416 -14.10 -11.85 33.69
C GLU A 416 -14.82 -11.71 32.34
N HIS A 417 -14.14 -11.23 31.29
CA HIS A 417 -14.72 -11.19 29.94
C HIS A 417 -14.88 -12.61 29.37
N VAL A 418 -13.86 -13.47 29.47
CA VAL A 418 -13.90 -14.85 28.97
C VAL A 418 -14.97 -15.67 29.68
N GLU A 419 -15.05 -15.60 31.01
CA GLU A 419 -16.07 -16.32 31.79
C GLU A 419 -17.49 -15.89 31.45
N ARG A 420 -17.72 -14.59 31.20
CA ARG A 420 -19.03 -14.08 30.79
C ARG A 420 -19.44 -14.60 29.41
N MET A 421 -18.51 -14.66 28.45
CA MET A 421 -18.79 -15.22 27.12
C MET A 421 -19.11 -16.72 27.21
N ASN A 422 -18.33 -17.47 27.99
CA ASN A 422 -18.55 -18.91 28.21
C ASN A 422 -19.90 -19.20 28.89
N LYS A 423 -20.30 -18.40 29.90
CA LYS A 423 -21.61 -18.55 30.59
C LYS A 423 -22.81 -18.36 29.65
N ARG A 424 -22.64 -17.66 28.52
CA ARG A 424 -23.67 -17.45 27.50
C ARG A 424 -23.62 -18.46 26.36
N GLY A 425 -22.86 -19.55 26.53
CA GLY A 425 -22.78 -20.65 25.57
C GLY A 425 -21.79 -20.43 24.42
N LYS A 426 -21.02 -19.33 24.43
CA LYS A 426 -20.03 -19.06 23.40
C LYS A 426 -18.66 -19.61 23.78
N THR A 427 -18.11 -20.48 22.94
CA THR A 427 -16.71 -20.88 23.00
C THR A 427 -15.88 -19.96 22.11
N LEU A 428 -14.99 -19.16 22.71
CA LEU A 428 -14.15 -18.22 21.96
C LEU A 428 -13.05 -18.95 21.19
N ARG A 429 -12.89 -18.62 19.90
CA ARG A 429 -11.78 -19.09 19.05
C ARG A 429 -10.47 -18.38 19.43
N LYS A 430 -9.35 -18.93 18.98
CA LYS A 430 -8.01 -18.38 19.28
C LYS A 430 -7.88 -16.90 18.88
N ASN A 431 -8.27 -16.53 17.66
CA ASN A 431 -8.28 -15.15 17.18
C ASN A 431 -9.21 -14.23 18.01
N GLU A 432 -10.38 -14.72 18.45
CA GLU A 432 -11.30 -13.96 19.30
C GLU A 432 -10.74 -13.72 20.71
N LEU A 433 -10.03 -14.71 21.28
CA LEU A 433 -9.33 -14.58 22.55
C LEU A 433 -8.20 -13.57 22.46
N GLU A 434 -7.42 -13.62 21.37
CA GLU A 434 -6.31 -12.69 21.11
C GLU A 434 -6.80 -11.23 20.95
N TYR A 435 -7.93 -11.02 20.26
CA TYR A 435 -8.56 -9.72 20.15
C TYR A 435 -9.08 -9.21 21.51
N LEU A 436 -9.74 -10.08 22.28
CA LEU A 436 -10.26 -9.76 23.60
C LEU A 436 -9.13 -9.34 24.55
N GLN A 437 -8.00 -10.05 24.49
CA GLN A 437 -6.80 -9.71 25.24
C GLN A 437 -6.28 -8.32 24.87
N THR A 438 -6.24 -7.99 23.58
CA THR A 438 -5.86 -6.67 23.06
C THR A 438 -6.78 -5.57 23.53
N MET A 439 -8.10 -5.81 23.52
CA MET A 439 -9.09 -4.87 24.01
C MET A 439 -8.85 -4.57 25.49
N VAL A 440 -8.72 -5.62 26.32
CA VAL A 440 -8.50 -5.47 27.76
C VAL A 440 -7.18 -4.75 28.08
N LEU A 441 -6.10 -5.02 27.35
CA LEU A 441 -4.81 -4.33 27.56
C LEU A 441 -4.88 -2.82 27.33
N ASN A 442 -5.80 -2.35 26.48
CA ASN A 442 -6.01 -0.94 26.21
C ASN A 442 -7.08 -0.32 27.11
N GLU A 443 -7.70 -1.08 28.01
CA GLU A 443 -8.72 -0.57 28.93
C GLU A 443 -8.09 0.19 30.10
N GLU A 444 -8.66 1.36 30.40
CA GLU A 444 -8.37 2.07 31.65
C GLU A 444 -8.84 1.24 32.84
N THR A 445 -7.96 1.11 33.84
CA THR A 445 -8.28 0.43 35.10
C THR A 445 -8.83 1.42 36.14
N GLY A 446 -9.69 0.92 37.04
CA GLY A 446 -10.26 1.73 38.13
C GLY A 446 -11.33 2.73 37.70
N LEU A 447 -12.05 2.46 36.61
CA LEU A 447 -13.22 3.24 36.23
C LEU A 447 -14.39 2.98 37.19
N GLU A 448 -15.04 4.05 37.65
CA GLU A 448 -16.34 3.98 38.31
C GLU A 448 -17.43 4.13 37.24
N PHE A 449 -18.37 3.18 37.21
CA PHE A 449 -19.45 3.19 36.24
C PHE A 449 -20.67 3.92 36.83
N PRO A 450 -21.06 5.09 36.28
CA PRO A 450 -22.20 5.85 36.80
C PRO A 450 -23.54 5.17 36.57
N ALA A 451 -23.61 4.30 35.56
CA ALA A 451 -24.76 3.48 35.24
C ALA A 451 -24.29 2.13 34.71
N GLU A 452 -24.92 1.06 35.19
CA GLU A 452 -24.72 -0.31 34.71
C GLU A 452 -26.07 -0.90 34.24
N VAL A 453 -26.10 -1.51 33.06
CA VAL A 453 -27.26 -2.18 32.50
C VAL A 453 -27.33 -3.60 33.03
N LEU A 454 -28.36 -3.87 33.82
CA LEU A 454 -28.60 -5.19 34.40
C LEU A 454 -29.35 -6.12 33.45
N ASP A 455 -30.30 -5.58 32.69
CA ASP A 455 -31.14 -6.31 31.74
C ASP A 455 -31.74 -5.37 30.69
N TYR A 456 -32.08 -5.90 29.52
CA TYR A 456 -32.80 -5.15 28.49
C TYR A 456 -33.77 -6.02 27.71
N LYS A 457 -34.85 -5.40 27.24
CA LYS A 457 -35.85 -6.05 26.40
C LYS A 457 -36.21 -5.15 25.23
N VAL A 458 -36.02 -5.65 24.01
CA VAL A 458 -36.41 -4.96 22.79
C VAL A 458 -37.69 -5.57 22.23
N THR A 459 -38.63 -4.71 21.84
CA THR A 459 -39.90 -5.10 21.21
C THR A 459 -40.00 -4.43 19.86
N MET A 460 -40.11 -5.23 18.80
CA MET A 460 -40.29 -4.76 17.42
C MET A 460 -41.73 -5.04 16.98
N ARG A 461 -42.38 -4.03 16.38
CA ARG A 461 -43.72 -4.13 15.79
C ARG A 461 -43.67 -3.63 14.36
N LYS A 462 -44.49 -4.21 13.49
CA LYS A 462 -44.53 -3.85 12.07
C LYS A 462 -45.03 -2.40 11.94
N GLU A 463 -44.27 -1.55 11.23
CA GLU A 463 -44.61 -0.14 10.93
C GLU A 463 -44.60 0.83 12.15
N GLU A 464 -44.00 0.45 13.28
CA GLU A 464 -43.77 1.33 14.43
C GLU A 464 -42.27 1.49 14.76
N LEU A 465 -41.90 2.56 15.48
CA LEU A 465 -40.56 2.69 16.06
C LEU A 465 -40.28 1.54 17.03
N VAL A 466 -39.04 1.06 17.05
CA VAL A 466 -38.61 -0.01 17.96
C VAL A 466 -38.66 0.51 19.39
N GLU A 467 -39.23 -0.27 20.31
CA GLU A 467 -39.28 0.08 21.74
C GLU A 467 -38.28 -0.79 22.51
N ALA A 468 -37.54 -0.17 23.45
CA ALA A 468 -36.67 -0.87 24.37
C ALA A 468 -37.00 -0.50 25.81
N GLY A 469 -37.02 -1.49 26.70
CA GLY A 469 -36.99 -1.30 28.14
C GLY A 469 -35.62 -1.73 28.67
N VAL A 470 -34.97 -0.88 29.47
CA VAL A 470 -33.64 -1.16 30.01
C VAL A 470 -33.68 -1.04 31.54
N LYS A 471 -33.17 -2.05 32.22
CA LYS A 471 -33.00 -2.07 33.67
C LYS A 471 -31.59 -1.58 34.00
N LEU A 472 -31.47 -0.45 34.68
CA LEU A 472 -30.23 0.23 35.01
C LEU A 472 -29.98 0.17 36.52
N LEU A 473 -28.71 0.07 36.91
CA LEU A 473 -28.22 0.32 38.27
C LEU A 473 -27.50 1.66 38.26
N ILE A 474 -28.08 2.66 38.92
CA ILE A 474 -27.52 4.02 39.02
C ILE A 474 -27.42 4.38 40.50
N GLY A 475 -26.20 4.68 40.98
CA GLY A 475 -25.98 5.04 42.39
C GLY A 475 -26.50 4.00 43.38
N GLY A 476 -26.44 2.71 43.03
CA GLY A 476 -26.94 1.61 43.84
C GLY A 476 -28.47 1.39 43.81
N LYS A 477 -29.21 2.12 42.98
CA LYS A 477 -30.66 1.94 42.80
C LYS A 477 -30.98 1.36 41.44
N GLU A 478 -31.90 0.39 41.41
CA GLU A 478 -32.43 -0.17 40.17
C GLU A 478 -33.52 0.72 39.59
N ILE A 479 -33.39 1.10 38.33
CA ILE A 479 -34.33 1.94 37.57
C ILE A 479 -34.70 1.21 36.28
N ILE A 480 -35.96 1.29 35.88
CA ILE A 480 -36.41 0.77 34.58
C ILE A 480 -36.75 1.95 33.69
N SER A 481 -35.96 2.12 32.63
CA SER A 481 -36.17 3.15 31.63
C SER A 481 -36.75 2.58 30.35
N LYS A 482 -37.33 3.44 29.51
CA LYS A 482 -37.90 3.07 28.21
C LYS A 482 -37.46 4.06 27.14
N GLY A 483 -37.17 3.55 25.95
CA GLY A 483 -36.75 4.34 24.80
C GLY A 483 -37.41 3.86 23.52
N LYS A 484 -37.48 4.76 22.53
CA LYS A 484 -37.92 4.45 21.16
C LYS A 484 -36.84 4.85 20.17
N GLY A 485 -36.71 4.10 19.08
CA GLY A 485 -35.69 4.36 18.06
C GLY A 485 -36.06 3.83 16.68
N VAL A 486 -35.36 4.30 15.65
CA VAL A 486 -35.54 3.78 14.27
C VAL A 486 -34.96 2.38 14.10
N GLY A 487 -34.05 1.96 14.99
CA GLY A 487 -33.62 0.57 15.15
C GLY A 487 -33.49 0.11 16.62
N PRO A 488 -33.20 -1.19 16.84
CA PRO A 488 -32.99 -1.77 18.18
C PRO A 488 -31.90 -1.08 19.00
N ILE A 489 -30.79 -0.73 18.35
CA ILE A 489 -29.65 -0.04 18.95
C ILE A 489 -30.07 1.34 19.44
N ASP A 490 -30.73 2.12 18.59
CA ASP A 490 -31.20 3.46 18.93
C ASP A 490 -32.21 3.44 20.07
N ALA A 491 -33.13 2.46 20.07
CA ALA A 491 -34.14 2.34 21.11
C ALA A 491 -33.51 2.07 22.48
N VAL A 492 -32.50 1.18 22.54
CA VAL A 492 -31.76 0.85 23.76
C VAL A 492 -30.91 2.03 24.22
N LEU A 493 -30.17 2.67 23.32
CA LEU A 493 -29.38 3.86 23.67
C LEU A 493 -30.27 5.00 24.17
N ASN A 494 -31.41 5.25 23.53
CA ASN A 494 -32.36 6.27 23.99
C ASN A 494 -32.94 5.94 25.37
N ALA A 495 -33.20 4.65 25.66
CA ALA A 495 -33.63 4.22 26.99
C ALA A 495 -32.54 4.48 28.05
N ILE A 496 -31.27 4.17 27.76
CA ILE A 496 -30.16 4.44 28.67
C ILE A 496 -29.95 5.95 28.86
N LYS A 497 -29.98 6.72 27.77
CA LYS A 497 -29.83 8.18 27.75
C LYS A 497 -30.89 8.90 28.55
N SER A 498 -32.13 8.41 28.55
CA SER A 498 -33.22 9.04 29.33
C SER A 498 -32.92 9.19 30.82
N GLU A 499 -32.07 8.33 31.38
CA GLU A 499 -31.63 8.41 32.78
C GLU A 499 -30.21 8.99 32.92
N THR A 500 -29.31 8.72 31.97
CA THR A 500 -27.89 9.10 32.05
C THR A 500 -27.61 10.53 31.60
N ASP A 501 -28.39 11.10 30.67
CA ASP A 501 -28.21 12.48 30.18
C ASP A 501 -28.46 13.51 31.29
N ASN A 502 -29.23 13.16 32.32
CA ASN A 502 -29.43 14.00 33.51
C ASN A 502 -28.15 14.18 34.33
N GLN A 503 -27.19 13.25 34.21
CA GLN A 503 -25.90 13.32 34.88
C GLN A 503 -24.82 13.85 33.93
N ILE A 504 -24.70 13.22 32.76
CA ILE A 504 -23.68 13.53 31.76
C ILE A 504 -24.30 13.37 30.37
N PRO A 505 -24.76 14.47 29.74
CA PRO A 505 -25.34 14.40 28.41
C PRO A 505 -24.24 14.10 27.40
N LEU A 506 -24.32 12.94 26.75
CA LEU A 506 -23.35 12.50 25.72
C LEU A 506 -24.06 12.31 24.39
N GLU A 507 -23.52 12.90 23.34
CA GLU A 507 -23.95 12.67 21.96
C GLU A 507 -23.21 11.46 21.37
N VAL A 508 -23.94 10.54 20.72
CA VAL A 508 -23.32 9.46 19.95
C VAL A 508 -23.01 10.01 18.56
N ILE A 509 -21.75 10.36 18.31
CA ILE A 509 -21.29 10.97 17.05
C ILE A 509 -21.17 9.91 15.95
N ASN A 510 -20.62 8.75 16.30
CA ASN A 510 -20.39 7.65 15.35
C ASN A 510 -20.52 6.30 16.08
N HIS A 511 -20.95 5.28 15.34
CA HIS A 511 -20.90 3.88 15.77
C HIS A 511 -20.39 3.01 14.64
N GLU A 512 -19.37 2.20 14.91
CA GLU A 512 -18.78 1.26 13.97
C GLU A 512 -18.99 -0.15 14.52
N VAL A 513 -19.49 -1.05 13.68
CA VAL A 513 -19.69 -2.47 14.04
C VAL A 513 -18.75 -3.32 13.21
N GLU A 514 -17.90 -4.08 13.90
CA GLU A 514 -16.98 -5.04 13.29
C GLU A 514 -17.37 -6.45 13.74
N ILE A 515 -17.57 -7.34 12.78
CA ILE A 515 -17.84 -8.75 13.04
C ILE A 515 -16.59 -9.53 12.62
N LEU A 516 -15.91 -10.12 13.61
CA LEU A 516 -14.60 -10.74 13.39
C LEU A 516 -14.65 -12.09 12.66
N SER A 517 -15.85 -12.61 12.39
CA SER A 517 -16.05 -13.84 11.61
C SER A 517 -17.43 -13.88 10.92
N PRO A 518 -17.58 -14.61 9.79
CA PRO A 518 -18.82 -14.64 9.02
C PRO A 518 -19.89 -15.64 9.54
N ASP A 519 -19.64 -16.32 10.66
CA ASP A 519 -20.54 -17.34 11.22
C ASP A 519 -21.60 -16.72 12.15
N THR A 520 -22.69 -17.44 12.42
CA THR A 520 -23.83 -16.97 13.25
C THR A 520 -23.51 -16.71 14.73
N ASP A 521 -22.34 -17.13 15.24
CA ASP A 521 -21.89 -16.98 16.63
C ASP A 521 -20.63 -16.09 16.78
N SER A 522 -20.38 -15.22 15.82
CA SER A 522 -19.14 -14.43 15.72
C SER A 522 -19.04 -13.30 16.75
N LEU A 523 -17.81 -12.94 17.18
CA LEU A 523 -17.61 -11.85 18.15
C LEU A 523 -17.92 -10.52 17.47
N VAL A 524 -18.88 -9.81 18.03
CA VAL A 524 -19.27 -8.47 17.60
C VAL A 524 -18.52 -7.45 18.44
N ILE A 525 -17.79 -6.59 17.76
CA ILE A 525 -17.13 -5.44 18.36
C ILE A 525 -17.86 -4.19 17.91
N VAL A 526 -18.24 -3.37 18.88
CA VAL A 526 -18.84 -2.07 18.62
C VAL A 526 -17.90 -1.01 19.14
N THR A 527 -17.55 -0.08 18.27
CA THR A 527 -16.80 1.13 18.61
C THR A 527 -17.74 2.32 18.57
N LEU A 528 -17.93 3.00 19.70
CA LEU A 528 -18.70 4.24 19.78
C LEU A 528 -17.77 5.43 19.91
N THR A 529 -18.12 6.53 19.24
CA THR A 529 -17.55 7.84 19.49
C THR A 529 -18.61 8.68 20.18
N LEU A 530 -18.40 8.97 21.46
CA LEU A 530 -19.26 9.84 22.27
C LEU A 530 -18.68 11.25 22.30
N GLY A 531 -19.52 12.28 22.32
CA GLY A 531 -19.06 13.67 22.35
C GLY A 531 -19.85 14.57 23.28
N LYS A 532 -19.16 15.59 23.79
CA LYS A 532 -19.73 16.68 24.59
C LYS A 532 -18.80 17.90 24.53
N ASP A 533 -19.37 19.08 24.30
CA ASP A 533 -18.66 20.38 24.34
C ASP A 533 -17.33 20.41 23.54
N GLY A 534 -17.32 19.77 22.36
CA GLY A 534 -16.15 19.69 21.47
C GLY A 534 -15.11 18.61 21.85
N GLN A 535 -15.29 17.91 22.97
CA GLN A 535 -14.50 16.74 23.34
C GLN A 535 -15.15 15.46 22.80
N GLN A 536 -14.32 14.46 22.47
CA GLN A 536 -14.77 13.17 21.98
C GLN A 536 -14.04 12.02 22.69
N TRP A 537 -14.79 10.98 23.02
CA TRP A 537 -14.28 9.75 23.63
C TRP A 537 -14.66 8.57 22.77
N ARG A 538 -13.67 7.80 22.32
CA ARG A 538 -13.87 6.59 21.52
C ARG A 538 -13.74 5.36 22.42
N THR A 539 -14.77 4.52 22.45
CA THR A 539 -14.84 3.35 23.34
C THR A 539 -15.34 2.11 22.64
N ASN A 540 -14.85 0.95 23.10
CA ASN A 540 -15.15 -0.34 22.49
C ASN A 540 -15.90 -1.26 23.44
N GLY A 541 -16.88 -1.99 22.91
CA GLY A 541 -17.61 -3.05 23.60
C GLY A 541 -17.59 -4.33 22.77
N ALA A 542 -17.46 -5.46 23.46
CA ALA A 542 -17.41 -6.78 22.84
C ALA A 542 -18.53 -7.68 23.40
N SER A 543 -19.29 -8.29 22.50
CA SER A 543 -20.25 -9.34 22.85
C SER A 543 -20.57 -10.25 21.65
N ALA A 544 -21.22 -11.39 21.94
CA ALA A 544 -21.88 -12.20 20.91
C ALA A 544 -23.19 -11.55 20.41
N ASP A 545 -23.74 -10.60 21.17
CA ASP A 545 -24.92 -9.84 20.80
C ASP A 545 -24.56 -8.38 20.52
N THR A 546 -24.94 -7.86 19.36
CA THR A 546 -24.61 -6.50 18.93
C THR A 546 -25.16 -5.44 19.89
N ILE A 547 -26.36 -5.63 20.44
CA ILE A 547 -26.97 -4.65 21.36
C ILE A 547 -26.19 -4.61 22.68
N GLU A 548 -25.79 -5.76 23.20
CA GLU A 548 -24.94 -5.83 24.39
C GLU A 548 -23.55 -5.24 24.16
N ALA A 549 -22.96 -5.45 22.97
CA ALA A 549 -21.69 -4.83 22.61
C ALA A 549 -21.80 -3.29 22.58
N VAL A 550 -22.90 -2.75 22.03
CA VAL A 550 -23.22 -1.31 22.09
C VAL A 550 -23.34 -0.84 23.55
N ILE A 551 -24.11 -1.54 24.37
CA ILE A 551 -24.34 -1.18 25.78
C ILE A 551 -22.99 -1.04 26.50
N LYS A 552 -22.12 -2.04 26.38
CA LYS A 552 -20.79 -2.04 27.01
C LYS A 552 -19.91 -0.90 26.51
N ALA A 553 -19.93 -0.62 25.21
CA ALA A 553 -19.20 0.50 24.63
C ALA A 553 -19.70 1.83 25.23
N TYR A 554 -21.01 1.97 25.40
CA TYR A 554 -21.65 3.16 25.93
C TYR A 554 -21.35 3.37 27.43
N GLU A 555 -21.51 2.34 28.27
CA GLU A 555 -21.20 2.39 29.71
C GLU A 555 -19.75 2.79 29.97
N LYS A 556 -18.81 2.20 29.21
CA LYS A 556 -17.39 2.56 29.27
C LYS A 556 -17.17 4.01 28.85
N GLY A 557 -17.83 4.44 27.77
CA GLY A 557 -17.76 5.82 27.31
C GLY A 557 -18.28 6.81 28.34
N LEU A 558 -19.36 6.46 29.03
CA LEU A 558 -19.94 7.26 30.10
C LEU A 558 -19.00 7.36 31.32
N ALA A 559 -18.38 6.25 31.73
CA ALA A 559 -17.40 6.23 32.82
C ALA A 559 -16.14 7.05 32.50
N ILE A 560 -15.61 6.93 31.28
CA ILE A 560 -14.43 7.70 30.83
C ILE A 560 -14.76 9.18 30.73
N ALA A 561 -15.91 9.53 30.16
CA ALA A 561 -16.35 10.92 30.08
C ALA A 561 -16.57 11.52 31.48
N GLN A 562 -17.18 10.77 32.40
CA GLN A 562 -17.35 11.22 33.79
C GLN A 562 -16.03 11.54 34.45
N LYS A 563 -15.07 10.60 34.37
CA LYS A 563 -13.74 10.78 34.95
C LYS A 563 -13.02 11.98 34.34
N ALA A 564 -13.13 12.20 33.04
CA ALA A 564 -12.53 13.33 32.35
C ALA A 564 -13.19 14.68 32.69
N ILE A 565 -14.50 14.70 32.96
CA ILE A 565 -15.24 15.91 33.34
C ILE A 565 -15.02 16.28 34.82
N LEU A 566 -14.78 15.27 35.68
CA LEU A 566 -14.53 15.46 37.12
C LEU A 566 -13.05 15.73 37.47
N ALA A 567 -12.13 15.46 36.53
CA ALA A 567 -10.70 15.77 36.65
C ALA A 567 -10.40 17.19 36.19
#